data_AF-A0A954QWB2-F1
#
_entry.id   AF-A0A954QWB2-F1
#
_cell.length_a   1.000
_cell.length_b   1.000
_cell.length_c   1.000
_cell.angle_alpha   90.00
_cell.angle_beta   90.00
_cell.angle_gamma   90.00
#
_symmetry.space_group_name_H-M   'P 1'
#
loop_
_entity.id
_entity.type
_entity.pdbx_description
1 polymer ?
#
loop_
_entity_poly.entity_id
_entity_poly.type
_entity_poly.pdbx_seq_one_letter_code
_entity_poly.pdbx_strand_id
1 'polypeptide(L)'
;MLRTLALGCLCAAGFLAPLSAADWPQFRGPTGDGVSTATNVPIEWDANSNVAWKAPLPRPANGSPIVSGGRVFVTSAEDADGKQRSLICFDAADGKQLWKQTVQIDKKMPTHQTNPYCGTTPAADGERVVVWHASA
;
A
#
# COMPACT_ATOMS: atom_id res chain seq x y z
N MET A 1 -53.13 14.62 -39.20
CA MET A 1 -52.63 13.63 -38.21
C MET A 1 -51.12 13.50 -38.42
N LEU A 2 -50.31 14.20 -37.63
CA LEU A 2 -48.85 14.25 -37.81
C LEU A 2 -48.20 13.29 -36.79
N ARG A 3 -47.49 12.27 -37.28
CA ARG A 3 -46.74 11.30 -36.48
C ARG A 3 -45.33 11.82 -36.24
N THR A 4 -45.00 12.18 -35.00
CA THR A 4 -43.64 12.56 -34.60
C THR A 4 -42.89 11.30 -34.17
N LEU A 5 -41.90 10.85 -34.94
CA LEU A 5 -40.93 9.85 -34.49
C LEU A 5 -39.80 10.58 -33.75
N ALA A 6 -39.71 10.38 -32.44
CA ALA A 6 -38.54 10.79 -31.66
C ALA A 6 -37.48 9.68 -31.76
N LEU A 7 -36.37 9.99 -32.43
CA LEU A 7 -35.20 9.12 -32.50
C LEU A 7 -34.43 9.26 -31.18
N GLY A 8 -34.60 8.30 -30.28
CA GLY A 8 -33.88 8.26 -29.01
C GLY A 8 -32.39 8.02 -29.24
N CYS A 9 -31.58 9.04 -29.01
CA CYS A 9 -30.12 8.92 -29.02
C CYS A 9 -29.69 8.16 -27.77
N LEU A 10 -29.37 6.88 -27.92
CA LEU A 10 -28.86 6.04 -26.84
C LEU A 10 -27.39 6.40 -26.61
N CYS A 11 -27.13 7.39 -25.73
CA CYS A 11 -25.79 7.68 -25.26
C CYS A 11 -25.31 6.49 -24.41
N ALA A 12 -24.56 5.57 -25.04
CA ALA A 12 -23.79 4.56 -24.33
C ALA A 12 -22.68 5.28 -23.54
N ALA A 13 -22.97 5.62 -22.28
CA ALA A 13 -21.97 6.06 -21.33
C ALA A 13 -21.04 4.87 -21.06
N GLY A 14 -19.93 4.79 -21.79
CA GLY A 14 -18.88 3.81 -21.53
C GLY A 14 -18.37 3.99 -20.10
N PHE A 15 -18.55 2.96 -19.27
CA PHE A 15 -17.87 2.89 -17.99
C PHE A 15 -16.36 2.83 -18.25
N LEU A 16 -15.69 3.97 -18.13
CA LEU A 16 -14.24 4.01 -17.98
C LEU A 16 -13.94 3.46 -16.60
N ALA A 17 -13.66 2.16 -16.51
CA ALA A 17 -13.06 1.62 -15.30
C ALA A 17 -11.70 2.32 -15.12
N PRO A 18 -11.45 2.95 -13.96
CA PRO A 18 -10.13 3.52 -13.70
C PRO A 18 -9.11 2.40 -13.83
N LEU A 19 -8.05 2.66 -14.60
CA LEU A 19 -6.94 1.74 -14.76
C LEU A 19 -6.21 1.66 -13.41
N SER A 20 -6.64 0.75 -12.54
CA SER A 20 -5.95 0.48 -11.28
C SER A 20 -4.67 -0.28 -11.60
N ALA A 21 -3.55 0.16 -11.04
CA ALA A 21 -2.35 -0.67 -10.98
C ALA A 21 -2.71 -2.02 -10.31
N ALA A 22 -2.01 -3.08 -10.71
CA ALA A 22 -2.21 -4.41 -10.14
C ALA A 22 -1.83 -4.43 -8.66
N ASP A 23 -2.60 -5.19 -7.88
CA ASP A 23 -2.33 -5.40 -6.46
C ASP A 23 -1.01 -6.18 -6.25
N TRP A 24 -0.34 -5.86 -5.14
CA TRP A 24 0.84 -6.57 -4.62
C TRP A 24 0.57 -6.95 -3.16
N PRO A 25 -0.31 -7.93 -2.90
CA PRO A 25 -1.00 -8.05 -1.62
C PRO A 25 -0.16 -8.66 -0.49
N GLN A 26 1.03 -9.19 -0.78
CA GLN A 26 1.86 -9.91 0.19
C GLN A 26 3.34 -9.82 -0.17
N PHE A 27 4.20 -10.37 0.70
CA PHE A 27 5.62 -10.52 0.42
C PHE A 27 5.82 -11.30 -0.89
N ARG A 28 6.63 -10.73 -1.80
CA ARG A 28 6.89 -11.28 -3.15
C ARG A 28 5.66 -11.35 -4.07
N GLY A 29 4.61 -10.59 -3.78
CA GLY A 29 3.54 -10.31 -4.73
C GLY A 29 2.48 -11.40 -4.82
N PRO A 30 1.55 -11.28 -5.79
CA PRO A 30 0.34 -12.10 -5.86
C PRO A 30 0.61 -13.60 -6.05
N THR A 31 1.73 -13.94 -6.71
CA THR A 31 2.16 -15.32 -6.96
C THR A 31 3.28 -15.79 -6.01
N GLY A 32 3.83 -14.89 -5.19
CA GLY A 32 4.92 -15.18 -4.25
C GLY A 32 6.30 -15.39 -4.90
N ASP A 33 6.44 -15.19 -6.21
CA ASP A 33 7.70 -15.33 -6.95
C ASP A 33 8.58 -14.07 -6.91
N GLY A 34 7.99 -12.90 -6.65
CA GLY A 34 8.67 -11.60 -6.65
C GLY A 34 8.75 -10.95 -8.03
N VAL A 35 7.91 -11.36 -8.99
CA VAL A 35 7.93 -10.89 -10.37
C VAL A 35 6.75 -9.96 -10.64
N SER A 36 7.03 -8.79 -11.20
CA SER A 36 6.01 -7.86 -11.71
C SER A 36 5.84 -8.02 -13.21
N THR A 37 4.60 -7.94 -13.69
CA THR A 37 4.27 -7.88 -15.12
C THR A 37 4.24 -6.45 -15.66
N ALA A 38 4.55 -5.44 -14.83
CA ALA A 38 4.56 -4.05 -15.23
C ALA A 38 5.62 -3.80 -16.32
N THR A 39 5.23 -3.12 -17.38
CA THR A 39 6.11 -2.70 -18.48
C THR A 39 6.25 -1.18 -18.48
N ASN A 40 7.22 -0.66 -19.22
CA ASN A 40 7.49 0.79 -19.32
C ASN A 40 7.72 1.48 -17.97
N VAL A 41 8.25 0.74 -16.99
CA VAL A 41 8.63 1.30 -15.70
C VAL A 41 9.90 2.14 -15.84
N PRO A 42 10.03 3.28 -15.13
CA PRO A 42 11.28 4.03 -15.12
C PRO A 42 12.42 3.15 -14.60
N ILE A 43 13.60 3.23 -15.23
CA ILE A 43 14.81 2.48 -14.83
C ILE A 43 15.92 3.39 -14.28
N GLU A 44 15.73 4.70 -14.39
CA GLU A 44 16.61 5.74 -13.83
C GLU A 44 15.87 6.39 -12.65
N TRP A 45 16.51 6.55 -11.50
CA TRP A 45 15.88 7.11 -10.31
C TRP A 45 16.88 7.91 -9.49
N ASP A 46 16.43 9.03 -8.93
CA ASP A 46 17.14 9.72 -7.86
C ASP A 46 16.16 10.18 -6.77
N ALA A 47 16.63 10.96 -5.79
CA ALA A 47 15.77 11.42 -4.71
C ALA A 47 14.59 12.29 -5.17
N ASN A 48 14.63 12.88 -6.36
CA ASN A 48 13.66 13.85 -6.87
C ASN A 48 13.13 13.48 -8.27
N SER A 49 13.83 12.63 -9.03
CA SER A 49 13.45 12.20 -10.38
C SER A 49 12.71 10.86 -10.37
N ASN A 50 11.68 10.76 -11.20
CA ASN A 50 10.78 9.60 -11.32
C ASN A 50 10.02 9.20 -10.03
N VAL A 51 10.15 9.95 -8.94
CA VAL A 51 9.40 9.75 -7.70
C VAL A 51 7.99 10.34 -7.79
N ALA A 52 6.96 9.49 -7.71
CA ALA A 52 5.56 9.94 -7.72
C ALA A 52 5.17 10.67 -6.41
N TRP A 53 5.58 10.13 -5.25
CA TRP A 53 5.34 10.73 -3.94
C TRP A 53 6.29 10.16 -2.88
N LYS A 54 6.35 10.83 -1.72
CA LYS A 54 7.05 10.35 -0.52
C LYS A 54 6.19 10.62 0.70
N ALA A 55 6.24 9.71 1.67
CA ALA A 55 5.61 9.89 2.97
C ALA A 55 6.65 9.68 4.08
N PRO A 56 6.70 10.53 5.11
CA PRO A 56 7.54 10.29 6.27
C PRO A 56 7.00 9.11 7.07
N LEU A 57 7.89 8.24 7.54
CA LEU A 57 7.58 7.22 8.54
C LEU A 57 8.07 7.66 9.93
N PRO A 58 7.34 7.34 11.01
CA PRO A 58 7.75 7.73 12.37
C PRO A 58 9.13 7.18 12.75
N ARG A 59 9.42 5.93 12.37
CA ARG A 59 10.71 5.26 12.59
C ARG A 59 11.08 4.33 11.42
N PRO A 60 12.36 3.93 11.30
CA PRO A 60 12.78 2.90 10.36
C PRO A 60 12.07 1.57 10.60
N ALA A 61 11.82 0.84 9.51
CA ALA A 61 11.23 -0.50 9.51
C ALA A 61 11.80 -1.29 8.32
N ASN A 62 11.80 -2.62 8.43
CA ASN A 62 12.35 -3.51 7.40
C ASN A 62 11.28 -4.36 6.69
N GLY A 63 10.00 -4.28 7.12
CA GLY A 63 8.90 -4.91 6.41
C GLY A 63 8.73 -4.31 5.00
N SER A 64 8.35 -5.15 4.04
CA SER A 64 8.05 -4.66 2.68
C SER A 64 6.69 -3.96 2.64
N PRO A 65 6.54 -2.87 1.85
CA PRO A 65 5.22 -2.34 1.55
C PRO A 65 4.40 -3.37 0.74
N ILE A 66 3.10 -3.42 0.96
CA ILE A 66 2.14 -4.13 0.09
C ILE A 66 1.16 -3.13 -0.52
N VAL A 67 0.61 -3.49 -1.68
CA VAL A 67 -0.44 -2.72 -2.35
C VAL A 67 -1.70 -3.57 -2.43
N SER A 68 -2.83 -3.07 -1.95
CA SER A 68 -4.13 -3.72 -2.21
C SER A 68 -5.26 -2.71 -2.30
N GLY A 69 -6.07 -2.80 -3.36
CA GLY A 69 -7.25 -1.96 -3.57
C GLY A 69 -6.93 -0.47 -3.62
N GLY A 70 -5.83 -0.09 -4.30
CA GLY A 70 -5.38 1.31 -4.39
C GLY A 70 -4.79 1.89 -3.11
N ARG A 71 -4.44 1.04 -2.13
CA ARG A 71 -3.85 1.44 -0.86
C ARG A 71 -2.48 0.82 -0.67
N VAL A 72 -1.56 1.57 -0.09
CA VAL A 72 -0.23 1.09 0.33
C VAL A 72 -0.23 0.88 1.83
N PHE A 73 0.23 -0.29 2.29
CA PHE A 73 0.33 -0.62 3.70
C PHE A 73 1.78 -0.82 4.11
N VAL A 74 2.20 -0.16 5.19
CA VAL A 74 3.57 -0.20 5.70
C VAL A 74 3.53 -0.33 7.22
N THR A 75 4.52 -1.01 7.79
CA THR A 75 4.69 -1.10 9.24
C THR A 75 5.77 -0.13 9.73
N SER A 76 5.59 0.44 10.92
CA SER A 76 6.61 1.31 11.55
C SER A 76 6.45 1.30 13.06
N ALA A 77 7.54 1.49 13.80
CA ALA A 77 7.47 1.80 15.23
C ALA A 77 7.18 3.29 15.42
N GLU A 78 6.49 3.67 16.49
CA GLU A 78 6.23 5.08 16.82
C GLU A 78 7.24 5.64 17.83
N ASP A 79 7.95 4.77 18.54
CA ASP A 79 8.94 5.14 19.55
C ASP A 79 10.24 4.33 19.39
N ALA A 80 11.30 4.80 20.05
CA ALA A 80 12.62 4.20 19.97
C ALA A 80 12.70 2.79 20.61
N ASP A 81 11.80 2.48 21.55
CA ASP A 81 11.74 1.19 22.23
C ASP A 81 10.80 0.19 21.56
N GLY A 82 10.12 0.60 20.48
CA GLY A 82 9.17 -0.23 19.74
C GLY A 82 7.99 -0.69 20.58
N LYS A 83 7.60 0.08 21.59
CA LYS A 83 6.42 -0.22 22.42
C LYS A 83 5.13 0.12 21.71
N GLN A 84 5.15 1.08 20.80
CA GLN A 84 4.06 1.38 19.88
C GLN A 84 4.47 0.99 18.48
N ARG A 85 3.67 0.12 17.86
CA ARG A 85 3.91 -0.39 16.50
C ARG A 85 2.64 -0.20 15.69
N SER A 86 2.81 0.31 14.49
CA SER A 86 1.68 0.71 13.66
C SER A 86 1.69 -0.01 12.33
N LEU A 87 0.48 -0.32 11.85
CA LEU A 87 0.17 -0.47 10.45
C LEU A 87 -0.35 0.87 9.94
N ILE A 88 0.32 1.42 8.93
CA ILE A 88 -0.01 2.71 8.34
C ILE A 88 -0.52 2.45 6.93
N CYS A 89 -1.64 3.06 6.59
CA CYS A 89 -2.25 2.98 5.27
C CYS A 89 -2.15 4.33 4.56
N PHE A 90 -1.62 4.32 3.35
CA PHE A 90 -1.54 5.46 2.45
C PHE A 90 -2.40 5.21 1.20
N ASP A 91 -2.89 6.28 0.61
CA ASP A 91 -3.44 6.24 -0.74
C ASP A 91 -2.30 6.02 -1.75
N ALA A 92 -2.46 5.07 -2.67
CA ALA A 92 -1.41 4.73 -3.62
C ALA A 92 -1.18 5.81 -4.69
N ALA A 93 -2.18 6.66 -4.95
CA ALA A 93 -2.10 7.68 -6.00
C ALA A 93 -1.27 8.89 -5.56
N ASP A 94 -1.41 9.34 -4.31
CA ASP A 94 -0.81 10.59 -3.83
C ASP A 94 0.03 10.45 -2.54
N GLY A 95 0.06 9.27 -1.93
CA GLY A 95 0.81 9.02 -0.70
C GLY A 95 0.18 9.62 0.55
N LYS A 96 -1.06 10.12 0.48
CA LYS A 96 -1.78 10.65 1.64
C LYS A 96 -2.06 9.54 2.65
N GLN A 97 -1.72 9.77 3.91
CA GLN A 97 -2.09 8.84 4.98
C GLN A 97 -3.61 8.81 5.14
N LEU A 98 -4.21 7.63 4.93
CA LEU A 98 -5.64 7.40 5.07
C LEU A 98 -6.01 7.06 6.51
N TRP A 99 -5.24 6.17 7.14
CA TRP A 99 -5.43 5.79 8.53
C TRP A 99 -4.15 5.16 9.09
N LYS A 100 -4.14 5.02 10.42
CA LYS A 100 -3.09 4.33 11.17
C LYS A 100 -3.72 3.53 12.30
N GLN A 101 -3.30 2.27 12.44
CA GLN A 101 -3.71 1.41 13.55
C GLN A 101 -2.46 1.04 14.35
N THR A 102 -2.47 1.34 15.65
CA THR A 102 -1.31 1.18 16.53
C THR A 102 -1.62 0.16 17.61
N VAL A 103 -0.69 -0.76 17.84
CA VAL A 103 -0.71 -1.69 18.97
C VAL A 103 0.31 -1.28 20.02
N GLN A 104 -0.07 -1.47 21.28
CA GLN A 104 0.81 -1.30 22.44
C GLN A 104 1.47 -2.63 22.80
N ILE A 105 2.78 -2.61 23.02
CA ILE A 105 3.60 -3.72 23.49
C ILE A 105 4.14 -3.30 24.86
N ASP A 106 3.73 -4.01 25.91
CA ASP A 106 4.00 -3.61 27.31
C ASP A 106 5.49 -3.62 27.64
N LYS A 107 6.23 -4.55 27.04
CA LYS A 107 7.66 -4.77 27.29
C LYS A 107 8.48 -4.41 26.08
N LYS A 108 9.65 -3.83 26.32
CA LYS A 108 10.67 -3.69 25.29
C LYS A 108 11.11 -5.09 24.86
N MET A 109 10.89 -5.42 23.59
CA MET A 109 11.34 -6.67 23.00
C MET A 109 12.80 -6.55 22.58
N PRO A 110 13.59 -7.64 22.57
CA PRO A 110 14.88 -7.62 21.90
C PRO A 110 14.69 -7.30 20.41
N THR A 111 15.71 -6.68 19.81
CA THR A 111 15.77 -6.36 18.38
C THR A 111 17.23 -6.30 17.96
N HIS A 112 17.51 -6.54 16.68
CA HIS A 112 18.87 -6.42 16.15
C HIS A 112 19.12 -5.00 15.63
N GLN A 113 20.35 -4.49 15.75
CA GLN A 113 20.69 -3.13 15.31
C GLN A 113 20.38 -2.89 13.81
N THR A 114 20.53 -3.93 12.99
CA THR A 114 20.24 -3.89 11.54
C THR A 114 18.85 -4.40 11.17
N ASN A 115 18.09 -4.90 12.14
CA ASN A 115 16.71 -5.33 11.95
C ASN A 115 15.82 -4.76 13.05
N PRO A 116 15.50 -3.44 12.97
CA PRO A 116 14.67 -2.78 13.96
C PRO A 116 13.27 -3.41 14.00
N TYR A 117 12.46 -2.95 14.96
CA TYR A 117 11.06 -3.36 15.06
C TYR A 117 10.30 -3.16 13.73
N CYS A 118 9.17 -3.87 13.59
CA CYS A 118 8.37 -3.83 12.36
C CYS A 118 9.10 -4.37 11.12
N GLY A 119 9.83 -5.48 11.27
CA GLY A 119 10.42 -6.22 10.15
C GLY A 119 9.43 -7.09 9.37
N THR A 120 8.19 -7.24 9.83
CA THR A 120 7.19 -8.08 9.19
C THR A 120 6.47 -7.36 8.05
N THR A 121 6.36 -8.05 6.92
CA THR A 121 5.53 -7.63 5.78
C THR A 121 4.06 -8.01 6.03
N PRO A 122 3.11 -7.06 5.96
CA PRO A 122 1.68 -7.36 6.05
C PRO A 122 1.21 -8.22 4.85
N ALA A 123 0.00 -8.77 4.95
CA ALA A 123 -0.69 -9.45 3.85
C ALA A 123 -2.15 -8.97 3.75
N ALA A 124 -2.70 -8.93 2.55
CA ALA A 124 -4.08 -8.54 2.29
C ALA A 124 -4.79 -9.50 1.32
N ASP A 125 -6.12 -9.55 1.39
CA ASP A 125 -6.98 -10.36 0.49
C ASP A 125 -7.97 -9.50 -0.33
N GLY A 126 -7.82 -8.17 -0.29
CA GLY A 126 -8.71 -7.20 -0.92
C GLY A 126 -9.83 -6.69 0.01
N GLU A 127 -10.15 -7.40 1.09
CA GLU A 127 -11.12 -6.97 2.09
C GLU A 127 -10.45 -6.63 3.43
N ARG A 128 -9.43 -7.40 3.79
CA ARG A 128 -8.73 -7.35 5.07
C ARG A 128 -7.24 -7.20 4.85
N VAL A 129 -6.59 -6.57 5.82
CA VAL A 129 -5.14 -6.54 5.94
C VAL A 129 -4.76 -7.12 7.30
N VAL A 130 -3.80 -8.03 7.29
CA VAL A 130 -3.30 -8.73 8.47
C VAL A 130 -1.82 -8.42 8.61
N VAL A 131 -1.41 -8.12 9.83
CA VAL A 131 -0.02 -7.86 10.17
C VAL A 131 0.29 -8.48 11.52
N TRP A 132 1.50 -9.02 11.63
CA TRP A 132 2.06 -9.47 12.89
C TRP A 132 3.09 -8.47 13.38
N HIS A 133 2.87 -7.92 14.58
CA HIS A 133 3.71 -6.86 15.13
C HIS A 133 4.83 -7.38 16.05
N ALA A 134 5.15 -8.67 16.11
CA ALA A 134 6.28 -9.11 16.95
C ALA A 134 7.63 -8.65 16.38
N SER A 135 8.65 -8.72 17.23
CA SER A 135 10.02 -8.52 16.80
C SER A 135 10.60 -9.85 16.33
N ALA A 136 11.49 -9.81 15.33
CA ALA A 136 12.46 -10.87 15.12
C ALA A 136 13.36 -11.02 16.35
#